data_AF-A0A3N1T7A2-F1
#
_entry.id   AF-A0A3N1T7A2-F1
#
_cell.length_a   1.000
_cell.length_b   1.000
_cell.length_c   1.000
_cell.angle_alpha   90.00
_cell.angle_beta   90.00
_cell.angle_gamma   90.00
#
_symmetry.space_group_name_H-M   'P 1'
#
loop_
_entity.id
_entity.type
_entity.pdbx_description
1 polymer ?
#
loop_
_entity_poly.entity_id
_entity_poly.type
_entity_poly.pdbx_seq_one_letter_code
_entity_poly.pdbx_strand_id
1 'polypeptide(L)'
;MRVRAVLATAALLPLGAAAPAVAAPPPAPDRGILLTVSGSENTWIRGVVLHCPPRPDGWHPDAAGACAALDEAEGDFDALAGDPHPCTYAYAPVTVTAEGARQGDAVTWRHTFPNACVLDAATGPVFRF
;
A
#
# COMPACT_ATOMS: atom_id res chain seq x y z
N MET A 1 -2.48 67.40 56.85
CA MET A 1 -3.35 66.39 56.20
C MET A 1 -2.69 65.96 54.89
N ARG A 2 -2.29 64.69 54.74
CA ARG A 2 -1.66 64.18 53.50
C ARG A 2 -2.58 63.10 52.91
N VAL A 3 -3.07 63.32 51.70
CA VAL A 3 -3.92 62.40 50.95
C VAL A 3 -3.03 61.34 50.29
N ARG A 4 -3.33 60.05 50.50
CA ARG A 4 -2.66 58.93 49.82
C ARG A 4 -3.51 58.50 48.63
N ALA A 5 -2.99 58.66 47.41
CA ALA A 5 -3.60 58.15 46.19
C ALA A 5 -3.25 56.65 46.03
N VAL A 6 -4.26 55.83 45.78
CA VAL A 6 -4.12 54.39 45.48
C VAL A 6 -4.27 54.22 43.97
N LEU A 7 -3.23 53.71 43.31
CA LEU A 7 -3.25 53.35 41.89
C LEU A 7 -3.68 51.87 41.78
N ALA A 8 -4.82 51.62 41.15
CA ALA A 8 -5.29 50.28 40.82
C ALA A 8 -4.89 49.92 39.37
N THR A 9 -4.00 48.94 39.21
CA THR A 9 -3.61 48.36 37.92
C THR A 9 -4.62 47.28 37.51
N ALA A 10 -5.42 47.58 36.49
CA ALA A 10 -6.31 46.60 35.87
C ALA A 10 -5.52 45.74 34.86
N ALA A 11 -5.48 44.43 35.09
CA ALA A 11 -4.87 43.46 34.18
C ALA A 11 -5.86 43.08 33.06
N LEU A 12 -5.47 43.30 31.81
CA LEU A 12 -6.21 42.87 30.62
C LEU A 12 -5.82 41.42 30.26
N LEU A 13 -6.79 40.50 30.31
CA LEU A 13 -6.67 39.12 29.83
C LEU A 13 -6.98 39.07 28.32
N PRO A 14 -6.13 38.47 27.47
CA PRO A 14 -6.44 38.31 26.06
C PRO A 14 -7.42 37.14 25.86
N LEU A 15 -8.53 37.39 25.15
CA LEU A 15 -9.40 36.34 24.63
C LEU A 15 -8.68 35.64 23.47
N GLY A 16 -8.19 34.41 23.71
CA GLY A 16 -7.68 33.55 22.65
C GLY A 16 -8.82 33.06 21.76
N ALA A 17 -8.73 33.35 20.45
CA ALA A 17 -9.66 32.82 19.46
C ALA A 17 -9.42 31.30 19.30
N ALA A 18 -10.45 30.49 19.57
CA ALA A 18 -10.43 29.07 19.29
C ALA A 18 -10.50 28.86 17.76
N ALA A 19 -9.40 28.37 17.16
CA ALA A 19 -9.42 27.92 15.78
C ALA A 19 -10.26 26.64 15.65
N PRO A 20 -11.03 26.45 14.56
CA PRO A 20 -11.77 25.22 14.34
C PRO A 20 -10.78 24.06 14.18
N ALA A 21 -10.94 23.01 14.99
CA ALA A 21 -10.20 21.78 14.82
C ALA A 21 -10.69 21.08 13.54
N VAL A 22 -9.85 21.07 12.51
CA VAL A 22 -10.13 20.30 11.29
C VAL A 22 -9.87 18.83 11.62
N ALA A 23 -10.93 18.03 11.69
CA ALA A 23 -10.78 16.59 11.85
C ALA A 23 -10.10 16.01 10.61
N ALA A 24 -9.08 15.18 10.80
CA ALA A 24 -8.47 14.44 9.71
C ALA A 24 -9.55 13.57 9.03
N PRO A 25 -9.56 13.48 7.69
CA PRO A 25 -10.47 12.58 7.00
C PRO A 25 -10.29 11.14 7.52
N PRO A 26 -11.36 10.35 7.60
CA PRO A 26 -11.24 8.95 8.01
C PRO A 26 -10.25 8.23 7.08
N PRO A 27 -9.46 7.27 7.59
CA PRO A 27 -8.57 6.48 6.76
C PRO A 27 -9.37 5.88 5.60
N ALA A 28 -8.79 5.93 4.39
CA ALA A 28 -9.41 5.31 3.23
C ALA A 28 -9.70 3.83 3.58
N PRO A 29 -10.85 3.28 3.18
CA PRO A 29 -11.12 1.87 3.38
C PRO A 29 -9.97 1.08 2.74
N ASP A 30 -9.39 0.14 3.48
CA ASP A 30 -8.40 -0.78 2.93
C ASP A 30 -9.11 -1.66 1.90
N ARG A 31 -8.93 -1.32 0.62
CA ARG A 31 -9.53 -2.03 -0.51
C ARG A 31 -8.64 -3.17 -0.99
N GLY A 32 -7.57 -3.48 -0.25
CA GLY A 32 -6.55 -4.42 -0.66
C GLY A 32 -5.69 -3.89 -1.82
N ILE A 33 -4.92 -4.81 -2.37
CA ILE A 33 -4.04 -4.57 -3.51
C ILE A 33 -4.66 -5.26 -4.73
N LEU A 34 -4.97 -4.50 -5.78
CA LEU A 34 -5.31 -5.05 -7.08
C LEU A 34 -4.02 -5.52 -7.75
N LEU A 35 -3.92 -6.82 -7.96
CA LEU A 35 -2.84 -7.46 -8.69
C LEU A 35 -3.32 -7.74 -10.11
N THR A 36 -2.52 -7.37 -11.11
CA THR A 36 -2.82 -7.72 -12.51
C THR A 36 -1.64 -8.35 -13.20
N VAL A 37 -1.93 -9.21 -14.18
CA VAL A 37 -0.98 -9.76 -15.14
C VAL A 37 -1.56 -9.55 -16.53
N SER A 38 -0.80 -8.93 -17.43
CA SER A 38 -1.14 -8.76 -18.84
C SER A 38 -0.08 -9.33 -19.77
N GLY A 39 -0.54 -9.84 -20.92
CA GLY A 39 0.35 -10.21 -22.02
C GLY A 39 0.96 -8.98 -22.71
N SER A 40 1.90 -9.24 -23.61
CA SER A 40 2.52 -8.20 -24.45
C SER A 40 1.45 -7.37 -25.17
N GLU A 41 1.67 -6.05 -25.25
CA GLU A 41 0.75 -5.10 -25.90
C GLU A 41 -0.71 -5.18 -25.38
N ASN A 42 -0.92 -5.63 -24.15
CA ASN A 42 -2.24 -5.82 -23.53
C ASN A 42 -3.16 -6.77 -24.32
N THR A 43 -2.57 -7.77 -25.01
CA THR A 43 -3.32 -8.81 -25.75
C THR A 43 -4.30 -9.59 -24.88
N TRP A 44 -4.03 -9.71 -23.59
CA TRP A 44 -4.94 -10.23 -22.57
C TRP A 44 -4.56 -9.64 -21.21
N ILE A 45 -5.51 -9.66 -20.27
CA ILE A 45 -5.30 -9.23 -18.88
C ILE A 45 -6.14 -10.09 -17.94
N ARG A 46 -5.60 -10.37 -16.76
CA ARG A 46 -6.33 -10.93 -15.62
C ARG A 46 -5.90 -10.22 -14.34
N GLY A 47 -6.76 -10.23 -13.34
CA GLY A 47 -6.47 -9.57 -12.06
C GLY A 47 -7.32 -10.11 -10.93
N VAL A 48 -6.77 -10.01 -9.73
CA VAL A 48 -7.44 -10.36 -8.46
C VAL A 48 -7.13 -9.29 -7.43
N VAL A 49 -8.02 -9.16 -6.44
CA VAL A 49 -7.74 -8.35 -5.26
C VAL A 49 -7.15 -9.25 -4.18
N LEU A 50 -6.01 -8.85 -3.64
CA LEU A 50 -5.37 -9.45 -2.48
C LEU A 50 -5.69 -8.61 -1.24
N HIS A 51 -6.38 -9.21 -0.27
CA HIS A 51 -6.47 -8.68 1.08
C HIS A 51 -5.53 -9.45 2.00
N CYS A 52 -4.83 -8.74 2.87
CA CYS A 52 -3.91 -9.31 3.85
C CYS A 52 -4.50 -9.26 5.27
N PRO A 53 -3.87 -9.92 6.27
CA PRO A 53 -4.38 -9.98 7.63
C PRO A 53 -4.83 -8.63 8.21
N PRO A 54 -5.88 -8.62 9.05
CA PRO A 54 -6.47 -9.77 9.75
C PRO A 54 -7.50 -10.58 8.94
N ARG A 55 -7.80 -10.20 7.70
CA ARG A 55 -8.75 -10.92 6.84
C ARG A 55 -8.09 -11.23 5.49
N PRO A 56 -7.22 -12.25 5.41
CA PRO A 56 -6.83 -12.79 4.13
C PRO A 56 -8.06 -13.45 3.48
N ASP A 57 -8.64 -12.75 2.52
CA ASP A 57 -9.81 -13.16 1.75
C ASP A 57 -9.70 -12.65 0.30
N GLY A 58 -10.66 -13.03 -0.54
CA GLY A 58 -10.71 -12.61 -1.94
C GLY A 58 -10.49 -13.74 -2.93
N TRP A 59 -10.16 -13.36 -4.16
CA TRP A 59 -10.07 -14.28 -5.31
C TRP A 59 -8.64 -14.77 -5.58
N HIS A 60 -7.66 -14.35 -4.75
CA HIS A 60 -6.29 -14.85 -4.85
C HIS A 60 -6.23 -16.30 -4.32
N PRO A 61 -5.80 -17.29 -5.13
CA PRO A 61 -5.89 -18.70 -4.78
C PRO A 61 -4.99 -19.10 -3.61
N ASP A 62 -3.90 -18.35 -3.38
CA ASP A 62 -3.03 -18.49 -2.19
C ASP A 62 -2.81 -17.13 -1.51
N ALA A 63 -3.90 -16.52 -1.03
CA ALA A 63 -3.83 -15.20 -0.39
C ALA A 63 -2.90 -15.19 0.83
N ALA A 64 -2.87 -16.28 1.60
CA ALA A 64 -2.03 -16.40 2.79
C ALA A 64 -0.54 -16.40 2.43
N GLY A 65 -0.12 -17.20 1.43
CA GLY A 65 1.26 -17.23 0.95
C GLY A 65 1.70 -15.90 0.33
N ALA A 66 0.83 -15.28 -0.48
CA ALA A 66 1.12 -13.97 -1.08
C ALA A 66 1.33 -12.89 -0.02
N CYS A 67 0.49 -12.84 1.01
CA CYS A 67 0.66 -11.89 2.10
C CYS A 67 1.91 -12.17 2.93
N ALA A 68 2.24 -13.43 3.21
CA ALA A 68 3.47 -13.77 3.91
C ALA A 68 4.72 -13.31 3.12
N ALA A 69 4.75 -13.52 1.80
CA ALA A 69 5.84 -13.05 0.96
C ALA A 69 5.99 -11.53 0.95
N LEU A 70 4.86 -10.79 0.92
CA LEU A 70 4.88 -9.33 1.05
C LEU A 70 5.30 -8.87 2.45
N ASP A 71 4.93 -9.59 3.50
CA ASP A 71 5.34 -9.28 4.88
C ASP A 71 6.86 -9.44 5.04
N GLU A 72 7.44 -10.53 4.49
CA GLU A 72 8.90 -10.78 4.49
C GLU A 72 9.68 -9.72 3.71
N ALA A 73 9.10 -9.21 2.62
CA ALA A 73 9.69 -8.15 1.81
C ALA A 73 9.34 -6.73 2.30
N GLU A 74 8.72 -6.60 3.49
CA GLU A 74 8.27 -5.31 4.04
C GLU A 74 7.37 -4.49 3.10
N GLY A 75 6.62 -5.18 2.22
CA GLY A 75 5.76 -4.58 1.20
C GLY A 75 6.48 -4.10 -0.07
N ASP A 76 7.80 -4.28 -0.16
CA ASP A 76 8.59 -3.95 -1.35
C ASP A 76 8.55 -5.12 -2.35
N PHE A 77 7.87 -4.89 -3.48
CA PHE A 77 7.75 -5.89 -4.55
C PHE A 77 9.08 -6.20 -5.24
N ASP A 78 10.05 -5.27 -5.21
CA ASP A 78 11.39 -5.49 -5.79
C ASP A 78 12.31 -6.28 -4.84
N ALA A 79 11.91 -6.42 -3.56
CA ALA A 79 12.63 -7.19 -2.53
C ALA A 79 12.04 -8.59 -2.29
N LEU A 80 11.05 -9.02 -3.07
CA LEU A 80 10.46 -10.36 -2.96
C LEU A 80 11.54 -11.44 -3.12
N ALA A 81 11.58 -12.38 -2.18
CA ALA A 81 12.53 -13.50 -2.21
C ALA A 81 12.27 -14.45 -3.40
N GLY A 82 11.03 -14.48 -3.90
CA GLY A 82 10.61 -15.34 -4.98
C GLY A 82 10.59 -16.82 -4.62
N ASP A 83 10.59 -17.66 -5.65
CA ASP A 83 10.73 -19.12 -5.57
C ASP A 83 11.68 -19.55 -6.70
N PRO A 84 13.02 -19.35 -6.56
CA PRO A 84 13.94 -19.45 -7.69
C PRO A 84 14.01 -20.84 -8.31
N HIS A 85 13.66 -20.95 -9.59
CA HIS A 85 13.73 -22.20 -10.35
C HIS A 85 14.14 -21.96 -11.83
N PRO A 86 14.60 -23.02 -12.56
CA PRO A 86 15.04 -22.87 -13.94
C PRO A 86 13.88 -22.55 -14.89
N CYS A 87 14.06 -21.50 -15.70
CA CYS A 87 13.11 -21.10 -16.74
C CYS A 87 13.64 -21.32 -18.15
N THR A 88 12.73 -21.52 -19.11
CA THR A 88 13.08 -21.52 -20.54
C THR A 88 13.50 -20.13 -21.00
N TYR A 89 14.29 -20.06 -22.08
CA TYR A 89 14.68 -18.81 -22.73
C TYR A 89 13.62 -18.24 -23.68
N ALA A 90 12.41 -18.81 -23.73
CA ALA A 90 11.35 -18.30 -24.58
C ALA A 90 10.97 -16.86 -24.14
N TYR A 91 10.99 -15.93 -25.09
CA TYR A 91 10.59 -14.56 -24.85
C TYR A 91 9.11 -14.38 -25.17
N ALA A 92 8.30 -14.17 -24.13
CA ALA A 92 6.86 -13.99 -24.20
C ALA A 92 6.45 -13.07 -23.03
N PRO A 93 6.77 -11.77 -23.10
CA PRO A 93 6.81 -10.92 -21.92
C PRO A 93 5.43 -10.67 -21.35
N VAL A 94 5.37 -10.65 -20.03
CA VAL A 94 4.18 -10.36 -19.23
C VAL A 94 4.44 -9.14 -18.37
N THR A 95 3.46 -8.23 -18.29
CA THR A 95 3.53 -7.06 -17.41
C THR A 95 2.61 -7.26 -16.24
N VAL A 96 3.10 -6.98 -15.04
CA VAL A 96 2.33 -7.07 -13.81
C VAL A 96 2.18 -5.70 -13.17
N THR A 97 1.08 -5.51 -12.45
CA THR A 97 0.88 -4.34 -11.60
C THR A 97 0.39 -4.74 -10.22
N ALA A 98 0.74 -3.91 -9.24
CA ALA A 98 0.15 -3.91 -7.91
C ALA A 98 -0.28 -2.48 -7.57
N GLU A 99 -1.57 -2.26 -7.39
CA GLU A 99 -2.16 -0.94 -7.15
C GLU A 99 -3.17 -1.01 -6.00
N GLY A 100 -3.09 -0.09 -5.06
CA GLY A 100 -4.05 -0.04 -3.94
C GLY A 100 -3.41 0.48 -2.68
N ALA A 101 -3.77 -0.13 -1.55
CA ALA A 101 -3.15 0.18 -0.27
C ALA A 101 -2.94 -1.09 0.55
N ARG A 102 -1.95 -1.06 1.44
CA ARG A 102 -1.68 -2.10 2.43
C ARG A 102 -1.44 -1.42 3.77
N GLN A 103 -2.28 -1.69 4.77
CA GLN A 103 -2.14 -1.10 6.11
C GLN A 103 -2.05 0.45 6.13
N GLY A 104 -2.64 1.10 5.12
CA GLY A 104 -2.61 2.57 4.96
C GLY A 104 -1.50 3.09 4.04
N ASP A 105 -0.51 2.27 3.70
CA ASP A 105 0.54 2.64 2.75
C ASP A 105 0.07 2.43 1.32
N ALA A 106 0.27 3.45 0.48
CA ALA A 106 -0.10 3.37 -0.93
C ALA A 106 0.82 2.41 -1.68
N VAL A 107 0.24 1.49 -2.43
CA VAL A 107 0.95 0.54 -3.29
C VAL A 107 0.79 0.97 -4.73
N THR A 108 1.91 1.19 -5.42
CA THR A 108 1.95 1.42 -6.87
C THR A 108 3.23 0.83 -7.41
N TRP A 109 3.12 -0.34 -8.04
CA TRP A 109 4.25 -1.05 -8.60
C TRP A 109 3.90 -1.66 -9.95
N ARG A 110 4.88 -1.70 -10.85
CA ARG A 110 4.75 -2.25 -12.20
C ARG A 110 6.07 -2.84 -12.64
N HIS A 111 6.02 -4.04 -13.22
CA HIS A 111 7.20 -4.69 -13.77
C HIS A 111 6.86 -5.51 -15.00
N THR A 112 7.80 -5.66 -15.93
CA THR A 112 7.66 -6.54 -17.10
C THR A 112 8.71 -7.64 -17.04
N PHE A 113 8.25 -8.88 -16.94
CA PHE A 113 9.12 -10.06 -16.94
C PHE A 113 9.27 -10.63 -18.35
N PRO A 114 10.43 -11.24 -18.70
CA PRO A 114 10.67 -11.83 -20.02
C PRO A 114 9.68 -12.94 -20.41
N ASN A 115 9.15 -13.66 -19.42
CA ASN A 115 8.08 -14.64 -19.58
C ASN A 115 7.42 -14.94 -18.22
N ALA A 116 6.32 -15.70 -18.26
CA ALA A 116 5.55 -16.07 -17.07
C ALA A 116 6.33 -16.94 -16.07
N CYS A 117 7.29 -17.75 -16.52
CA CYS A 117 8.13 -18.54 -15.62
C CYS A 117 9.05 -17.63 -14.79
N VAL A 118 9.66 -16.62 -15.41
CA VAL A 118 10.53 -15.66 -14.69
C VAL A 118 9.72 -14.81 -13.71
N LEU A 119 8.48 -14.43 -14.08
CA LEU A 119 7.54 -13.80 -13.14
C LEU A 119 7.31 -14.69 -11.92
N ASP A 120 6.96 -15.96 -12.14
CA ASP A 120 6.70 -16.92 -11.07
C ASP A 120 7.92 -17.11 -10.15
N ALA A 121 9.10 -17.32 -10.74
CA ALA A 121 10.35 -17.51 -10.00
C ALA A 121 10.75 -16.27 -9.19
N ALA A 122 10.50 -15.06 -9.69
CA ALA A 122 10.88 -13.81 -9.02
C ALA A 122 9.89 -13.38 -7.93
N THR A 123 8.61 -13.69 -8.08
CA THR A 123 7.55 -13.16 -7.21
C THR A 123 6.89 -14.20 -6.31
N GLY A 124 7.21 -15.48 -6.52
CA GLY A 124 6.67 -16.59 -5.74
C GLY A 124 5.14 -16.58 -5.76
N PRO A 125 4.46 -16.67 -4.61
CA PRO A 125 3.00 -16.79 -4.56
C PRO A 125 2.24 -15.52 -5.00
N VAL A 126 2.88 -14.35 -5.04
CA VAL A 126 2.19 -13.06 -5.19
C VAL A 126 1.41 -12.94 -6.51
N PHE A 127 1.90 -13.49 -7.62
CA PHE A 127 1.22 -13.42 -8.93
C PHE A 127 0.73 -14.78 -9.45
N ARG A 128 0.57 -15.79 -8.57
CA ARG A 128 0.09 -17.13 -8.92
C ARG A 128 -1.45 -17.20 -8.99
N PHE A 129 -2.05 -16.46 -9.93
CA PHE A 129 -3.50 -16.45 -10.21
C PHE A 129 -3.82 -16.35 -11.71
#